data_AF-A0A078ITG1-F1
#
_entry.id   AF-A0A078ITG1-F1
#
_cell.length_a   1.000
_cell.length_b   1.000
_cell.length_c   1.000
_cell.angle_alpha   90.00
_cell.angle_beta   90.00
_cell.angle_gamma   90.00
#
_symmetry.space_group_name_H-M   'P 1'
#
loop_
_entity.id
_entity.type
_entity.pdbx_description
1 polymer ?
#
loop_
_entity_poly.entity_id
_entity_poly.type
_entity_poly.pdbx_seq_one_letter_code
_entity_poly.pdbx_strand_id
1 'polypeptide(L)'
;MFNASADEVRWYVFGDDDTIFIPENLARTLSKYDHRSWYYIGATSEIYHQNWLFGDDMAFGGGGVALSSSLANVLAKNFDSCIERYPHLYGGDARIHACVLELGVGLSHEPGFHQFDVNGNALGILRSHPTRPLVSLHHMSHIDPLFPNSTTFSAIQHLFAAVELDPLRIFQLSVCYDRRYSWTM
;
A
#
# COMPACT_ATOMS: atom_id res chain seq x y z
N MET A 1 10.91 13.93 -18.92
CA MET A 1 10.38 12.72 -19.57
C MET A 1 10.90 11.53 -18.78
N PHE A 2 10.00 10.71 -18.25
CA PHE A 2 10.37 9.48 -17.54
C PHE A 2 11.12 8.55 -18.51
N ASN A 3 12.17 7.87 -18.02
CA ASN A 3 13.12 7.03 -18.79
C ASN A 3 14.29 7.78 -19.47
N ALA A 4 15.10 8.52 -18.69
CA ALA A 4 16.35 9.15 -19.13
C ALA A 4 17.64 8.44 -18.65
N SER A 5 17.54 7.24 -18.05
CA SER A 5 18.67 6.47 -17.51
C SER A 5 18.90 5.16 -18.27
N ALA A 6 20.12 4.61 -18.16
CA ALA A 6 20.54 3.36 -18.81
C ALA A 6 19.75 2.11 -18.37
N ASP A 7 19.05 2.18 -17.23
CA ASP A 7 18.16 1.13 -16.74
C ASP A 7 16.68 1.53 -16.92
N GLU A 8 15.90 0.61 -17.50
CA GLU A 8 14.47 0.74 -17.73
C GLU A 8 13.70 0.80 -16.40
N VAL A 9 13.10 1.96 -16.09
CA VAL A 9 12.20 2.09 -14.93
C VAL A 9 10.87 1.39 -15.24
N ARG A 10 10.48 0.43 -14.40
CA ARG A 10 9.25 -0.38 -14.58
C ARG A 10 8.06 0.16 -13.79
N TRP A 11 8.31 0.69 -12.60
CA TRP A 11 7.26 1.12 -11.67
C TRP A 11 7.64 2.45 -11.03
N TYR A 12 6.65 3.33 -10.88
CA TYR A 12 6.73 4.55 -10.09
C TYR A 12 5.86 4.37 -8.86
N VAL A 13 6.47 4.46 -7.68
CA VAL A 13 5.77 4.23 -6.40
C VAL A 13 5.76 5.52 -5.61
N PHE A 14 4.60 5.87 -5.08
CA PHE A 14 4.33 7.08 -4.29
C PHE A 14 3.85 6.65 -2.91
N GLY A 15 4.21 7.43 -1.90
CA GLY A 15 3.73 7.31 -0.53
C GLY A 15 4.03 8.60 0.24
N ASP A 16 3.39 8.76 1.38
CA ASP A 16 3.60 9.90 2.28
C ASP A 16 4.89 9.73 3.10
N ASP A 17 5.33 10.77 3.79
CA ASP A 17 6.62 10.81 4.51
C ASP A 17 6.67 9.89 5.74
N ASP A 18 5.52 9.40 6.19
CA ASP A 18 5.37 8.41 7.25
C ASP A 18 4.74 7.08 6.75
N THR A 19 4.81 6.84 5.43
CA THR A 19 4.52 5.53 4.84
C THR A 19 5.73 4.61 4.94
N ILE A 20 5.52 3.44 5.55
CA ILE A 20 6.54 2.41 5.71
C ILE A 20 6.29 1.30 4.69
N PHE A 21 7.10 1.25 3.64
CA PHE A 21 7.08 0.16 2.65
C PHE A 21 7.93 -1.03 3.08
N ILE A 22 7.49 -2.24 2.68
CA ILE A 22 8.28 -3.47 2.73
C ILE A 22 8.74 -3.78 1.29
N PRO A 23 9.98 -3.43 0.91
CA PRO A 23 10.40 -3.43 -0.49
C PRO A 23 10.29 -4.78 -1.20
N GLU A 24 10.60 -5.87 -0.50
CA GLU A 24 10.49 -7.22 -1.07
C GLU A 24 9.04 -7.59 -1.38
N ASN A 25 8.11 -7.26 -0.49
CA ASN A 25 6.69 -7.50 -0.68
C ASN A 25 6.09 -6.61 -1.77
N LEU A 26 6.54 -5.35 -1.85
CA LEU A 26 6.20 -4.43 -2.94
C LEU A 26 6.66 -5.01 -4.29
N ALA A 27 7.93 -5.38 -4.41
CA ALA A 27 8.47 -5.97 -5.64
C ALA A 27 7.75 -7.29 -6.02
N ARG A 28 7.48 -8.16 -5.03
CA ARG A 28 6.73 -9.40 -5.24
C ARG A 28 5.31 -9.13 -5.71
N THR A 29 4.64 -8.14 -5.14
CA THR A 29 3.27 -7.76 -5.52
C THR A 29 3.23 -7.21 -6.94
N LEU A 30 4.13 -6.28 -7.27
CA LEU A 30 4.22 -5.70 -8.61
C LEU A 30 4.66 -6.70 -9.68
N SER A 31 5.39 -7.76 -9.32
CA SER A 31 5.82 -8.81 -10.27
C SER A 31 4.66 -9.58 -10.93
N LYS A 32 3.44 -9.48 -10.39
CA LYS A 32 2.23 -10.08 -10.96
C LYS A 32 1.76 -9.38 -12.25
N TYR A 33 2.22 -8.15 -12.48
CA TYR A 33 1.72 -7.26 -13.51
C TYR A 33 2.78 -7.00 -14.60
N ASP A 34 2.34 -6.91 -15.85
CA ASP A 34 3.19 -6.47 -16.96
C ASP A 34 3.30 -4.94 -16.98
N HIS A 35 4.45 -4.39 -16.62
CA HIS A 35 4.68 -2.94 -16.53
C HIS A 35 4.52 -2.19 -17.87
N ARG A 36 4.49 -2.91 -19.00
CA ARG A 36 4.19 -2.35 -20.32
C ARG A 36 2.70 -2.11 -20.56
N SER A 37 1.83 -2.70 -19.73
CA SER A 37 0.39 -2.43 -19.71
C SER A 37 0.06 -1.38 -18.65
N TRP A 38 -1.10 -0.73 -18.78
CA TRP A 38 -1.49 0.36 -17.88
C TRP A 38 -2.08 -0.16 -16.57
N TYR A 39 -1.34 0.04 -15.49
CA TYR A 39 -1.76 -0.30 -14.13
C TYR A 39 -1.62 0.88 -13.18
N TYR A 40 -2.69 1.11 -12.43
CA TYR A 40 -2.78 1.95 -11.23
C TYR A 40 -3.11 1.02 -10.06
N ILE A 41 -2.13 0.80 -9.17
CA ILE A 41 -2.17 -0.22 -8.12
C ILE A 41 -2.09 0.45 -6.75
N GLY A 42 -2.88 -0.05 -5.80
CA GLY A 42 -2.90 0.39 -4.41
C GLY A 42 -4.13 -0.17 -3.72
N ALA A 43 -4.59 0.47 -2.64
CA ALA A 43 -5.80 0.07 -1.92
C ALA A 43 -6.64 1.26 -1.48
N THR A 44 -7.91 0.99 -1.22
CA THR A 44 -8.81 1.93 -0.52
C THR A 44 -8.45 2.04 0.96
N SER A 45 -9.06 2.96 1.68
CA SER A 45 -8.91 3.05 3.14
C SER A 45 -9.64 1.91 3.85
N GLU A 46 -9.13 1.50 5.01
CA GLU A 46 -9.84 0.65 5.97
C GLU A 46 -10.98 1.42 6.67
N ILE A 47 -10.99 2.74 6.57
CA ILE A 47 -11.97 3.62 7.18
C ILE A 47 -13.11 3.90 6.19
N TYR A 48 -14.29 3.38 6.52
CA TYR A 48 -15.50 3.57 5.73
C TYR A 48 -15.80 5.04 5.39
N HIS A 49 -15.62 5.95 6.35
CA HIS A 49 -15.90 7.38 6.12
C HIS A 49 -14.99 7.99 5.04
N GLN A 50 -13.73 7.58 4.99
CA GLN A 50 -12.79 8.04 3.96
C GLN A 50 -13.23 7.55 2.59
N ASN A 51 -13.58 6.26 2.45
CA ASN A 51 -14.05 5.73 1.17
C ASN A 51 -15.38 6.36 0.73
N TRP A 52 -16.28 6.66 1.65
CA TRP A 52 -17.53 7.37 1.33
C TRP A 52 -17.27 8.78 0.77
N LEU A 53 -16.24 9.47 1.25
CA LEU A 53 -15.86 10.81 0.78
C LEU A 53 -15.10 10.79 -0.55
N PHE A 54 -14.15 9.86 -0.71
CA PHE A 54 -13.20 9.86 -1.82
C PHE A 54 -13.49 8.80 -2.91
N GLY A 55 -14.45 7.92 -2.66
CA GLY A 55 -14.81 6.80 -3.53
C GLY A 55 -14.14 5.48 -3.15
N ASP A 56 -14.76 4.38 -3.55
CA ASP A 56 -14.29 3.01 -3.30
C ASP A 56 -13.29 2.50 -4.37
N ASP A 57 -12.93 3.34 -5.36
CA ASP A 57 -12.04 2.98 -6.48
C ASP A 57 -10.76 3.85 -6.52
N MET A 58 -10.49 4.63 -5.47
CA MET A 58 -9.27 5.44 -5.33
C MET A 58 -8.24 4.68 -4.50
N ALA A 59 -6.99 4.62 -4.97
CA ALA A 59 -5.87 4.26 -4.12
C ALA A 59 -5.48 5.45 -3.26
N PHE A 60 -5.45 5.27 -1.94
CA PHE A 60 -5.02 6.29 -1.00
C PHE A 60 -3.49 6.38 -0.96
N GLY A 61 -2.97 7.61 -0.99
CA GLY A 61 -1.55 7.94 -1.13
C GLY A 61 -0.70 7.49 0.04
N GLY A 62 -1.18 7.70 1.28
CA GLY A 62 -0.52 7.22 2.48
C GLY A 62 -0.40 5.70 2.53
N GLY A 63 -1.41 4.98 2.04
CA GLY A 63 -1.34 3.54 1.86
C GLY A 63 -0.31 3.12 0.82
N GLY A 64 0.01 4.01 -0.11
CA GLY A 64 0.96 3.82 -1.19
C GLY A 64 0.28 3.52 -2.53
N VAL A 65 0.84 4.08 -3.59
CA VAL A 65 0.34 3.96 -4.96
C VAL A 65 1.46 3.56 -5.90
N ALA A 66 1.22 2.59 -6.78
CA ALA A 66 2.15 2.21 -7.83
C ALA A 66 1.54 2.42 -9.23
N LEU A 67 2.28 3.12 -10.09
CA LEU A 67 1.97 3.28 -11.50
C LEU A 67 2.95 2.47 -12.35
N SER A 68 2.41 1.69 -13.29
CA SER A 68 3.23 1.11 -14.36
C SER A 68 3.94 2.22 -15.15
N SER A 69 5.16 1.95 -15.62
CA SER A 69 5.93 2.96 -16.37
C SER A 69 5.22 3.41 -17.65
N SER A 70 4.53 2.49 -18.33
CA SER A 70 3.73 2.80 -19.51
C SER A 70 2.60 3.79 -19.21
N LEU A 71 1.87 3.62 -18.10
CA LEU A 71 0.83 4.57 -17.66
C LEU A 71 1.43 5.92 -17.22
N ALA A 72 2.48 5.89 -16.40
CA ALA A 72 3.13 7.10 -15.89
C ALA A 72 3.64 8.01 -17.03
N ASN A 73 4.17 7.40 -18.11
CA ASN A 73 4.62 8.11 -19.29
C ASN A 73 3.50 8.84 -20.05
N VAL A 74 2.30 8.27 -20.09
CA VAL A 74 1.13 8.89 -20.74
C VAL A 74 0.49 9.92 -19.83
N LEU A 75 0.36 9.60 -18.54
CA LEU A 75 -0.16 10.50 -17.52
C LEU A 75 0.65 11.79 -17.47
N ALA A 76 1.98 11.71 -17.40
CA ALA A 76 2.86 12.88 -17.33
C ALA A 76 2.73 13.86 -18.50
N LYS A 77 2.31 13.40 -19.69
CA LYS A 77 2.11 14.30 -20.84
C LYS A 77 0.86 15.17 -20.70
N ASN A 78 -0.11 14.72 -19.90
CA ASN A 78 -1.42 15.35 -19.76
C ASN A 78 -1.67 15.86 -18.33
N PHE A 79 -0.79 15.52 -17.38
CA PHE A 79 -1.00 15.68 -15.94
C PHE A 79 -1.30 17.12 -15.55
N ASP A 80 -0.49 18.08 -15.99
CA ASP A 80 -0.68 19.51 -15.67
C ASP A 80 -2.06 20.01 -16.11
N SER A 81 -2.46 19.71 -17.35
CA SER A 81 -3.79 20.09 -17.86
C SER A 81 -4.92 19.40 -17.10
N CYS A 82 -4.69 18.18 -16.62
CA CYS A 82 -5.69 17.40 -15.91
C CYS A 82 -5.91 17.94 -14.49
N ILE A 83 -4.85 18.21 -13.72
CA ILE A 83 -5.01 18.75 -12.38
C ILE A 83 -5.66 20.14 -12.39
N GLU A 84 -5.49 20.91 -13.47
CA GLU A 84 -6.21 22.18 -13.72
C GLU A 84 -7.72 21.99 -13.97
N ARG A 85 -8.16 20.84 -14.47
CA ARG A 85 -9.60 20.50 -14.61
C ARG A 85 -10.23 20.08 -13.29
N TYR A 86 -9.44 19.56 -12.36
CA TYR A 86 -9.90 19.08 -11.06
C TYR A 86 -9.37 19.88 -9.85
N PRO A 87 -9.42 21.23 -9.86
CA PRO A 87 -8.86 22.03 -8.76
C PRO A 87 -9.67 21.91 -7.48
N HIS A 88 -10.93 21.49 -7.58
CA HIS A 88 -11.86 21.32 -6.48
C HIS A 88 -11.68 19.99 -5.72
N LEU A 89 -10.92 19.04 -6.26
CA LEU A 89 -10.62 17.79 -5.57
C LEU A 89 -9.56 18.03 -4.48
N TYR A 90 -9.86 17.50 -3.30
CA TYR A 90 -9.01 17.56 -2.11
C TYR A 90 -7.97 16.43 -2.14
N GLY A 91 -6.71 16.77 -1.85
CA GLY A 91 -5.60 15.81 -1.81
C GLY A 91 -4.98 15.52 -3.18
N GLY A 92 -3.72 15.08 -3.17
CA GLY A 92 -3.01 14.66 -4.38
C GLY A 92 -3.64 13.39 -4.99
N ASP A 93 -4.05 12.47 -4.13
CA ASP A 93 -4.58 11.15 -4.49
C ASP A 93 -5.84 11.26 -5.33
N ALA A 94 -6.80 12.09 -4.91
CA ALA A 94 -8.04 12.31 -5.63
C ALA A 94 -7.80 12.88 -7.03
N ARG A 95 -6.79 13.76 -7.18
CA ARG A 95 -6.41 14.33 -8.47
C ARG A 95 -5.72 13.31 -9.36
N ILE A 96 -4.78 12.52 -8.82
CA ILE A 96 -4.13 11.43 -9.55
C ILE A 96 -5.19 10.43 -10.02
N HIS A 97 -6.11 10.03 -9.14
CA HIS A 97 -7.20 9.12 -9.45
C HIS A 97 -8.09 9.66 -10.58
N ALA A 98 -8.54 10.92 -10.50
CA ALA A 98 -9.33 11.53 -11.56
C ALA A 98 -8.59 11.53 -12.91
N CYS A 99 -7.29 11.87 -12.92
CA CYS A 99 -6.49 11.89 -14.14
C CYS A 99 -6.21 10.51 -14.73
N VAL A 100 -6.01 9.51 -13.89
CA VAL A 100 -5.88 8.11 -14.31
C VAL A 100 -7.21 7.58 -14.87
N LEU A 101 -8.33 7.98 -14.27
CA LEU A 101 -9.67 7.59 -14.72
C LEU A 101 -10.03 8.24 -16.06
N GLU A 102 -9.61 9.48 -16.34
CA GLU A 102 -9.74 10.10 -17.68
C GLU A 102 -9.04 9.27 -18.78
N LEU A 103 -7.97 8.56 -18.43
CA LEU A 103 -7.27 7.63 -19.34
C LEU A 103 -7.96 6.26 -19.44
N GLY A 104 -9.08 6.05 -18.75
CA GLY A 104 -9.86 4.82 -18.74
C GLY A 104 -9.25 3.70 -17.89
N VAL A 105 -8.37 4.03 -16.93
CA VAL A 105 -7.72 3.05 -16.06
C VAL A 105 -8.36 3.04 -14.68
N GLY A 106 -8.87 1.89 -14.25
CA GLY A 106 -9.39 1.67 -12.91
C GLY A 106 -8.34 1.17 -11.92
N LEU A 107 -8.69 1.17 -10.63
CA LEU A 107 -7.84 0.65 -9.57
C LEU A 107 -7.63 -0.86 -9.69
N SER A 108 -6.37 -1.27 -9.73
CA SER A 108 -5.93 -2.64 -9.50
C SER A 108 -5.71 -2.83 -8.00
N HIS A 109 -6.76 -3.24 -7.30
CA HIS A 109 -6.78 -3.31 -5.85
C HIS A 109 -5.85 -4.39 -5.27
N GLU A 110 -4.89 -3.97 -4.46
CA GLU A 110 -3.93 -4.81 -3.72
C GLU A 110 -4.08 -4.58 -2.21
N PRO A 111 -4.71 -5.50 -1.46
CA PRO A 111 -5.07 -5.28 -0.05
C PRO A 111 -3.88 -5.30 0.93
N GLY A 112 -2.65 -5.34 0.42
CA GLY A 112 -1.45 -5.22 1.25
C GLY A 112 -0.96 -3.78 1.42
N PHE A 113 -1.53 -2.83 0.66
CA PHE A 113 -1.32 -1.40 0.88
C PHE A 113 -2.32 -0.94 1.96
N HIS A 114 -1.85 -0.32 3.03
CA HIS A 114 -2.71 0.10 4.15
C HIS A 114 -2.62 1.60 4.41
N GLN A 115 -3.69 2.33 4.12
CA GLN A 115 -3.84 3.75 4.49
C GLN A 115 -3.87 3.93 6.01
N PHE A 116 -4.43 2.95 6.72
CA PHE A 116 -4.22 2.71 8.14
C PHE A 116 -4.53 3.90 9.07
N ASP A 117 -5.47 4.75 8.67
CA ASP A 117 -6.00 5.89 9.45
C ASP A 117 -6.93 5.44 10.60
N VAL A 118 -6.49 4.43 11.35
CA VAL A 118 -7.24 3.82 12.46
C VAL A 118 -6.78 4.44 13.79
N ASN A 119 -7.56 4.25 14.85
CA ASN A 119 -7.24 4.76 16.18
C ASN A 119 -7.13 3.63 17.20
N GLY A 120 -6.25 3.80 18.19
CA GLY A 120 -6.03 2.84 19.27
C GLY A 120 -5.36 1.56 18.80
N ASN A 121 -5.78 0.42 19.35
CA ASN A 121 -5.12 -0.86 19.09
C ASN A 121 -5.49 -1.47 17.73
N ALA A 122 -4.53 -1.50 16.81
CA ALA A 122 -4.70 -2.02 15.46
C ALA A 122 -4.51 -3.55 15.31
N LEU A 123 -4.29 -4.29 16.41
CA LEU A 123 -3.99 -5.72 16.38
C LEU A 123 -5.07 -6.55 15.68
N GLY A 124 -6.35 -6.17 15.82
CA GLY A 124 -7.45 -6.87 15.17
C GLY A 124 -7.34 -6.81 13.64
N ILE A 125 -7.09 -5.62 13.09
CA ILE A 125 -6.94 -5.40 11.65
C ILE A 125 -5.73 -6.16 11.13
N LEU A 126 -4.57 -6.01 11.77
CA LEU A 126 -3.33 -6.66 11.36
C LEU A 126 -3.41 -8.19 11.43
N ARG A 127 -4.10 -8.75 12.44
CA ARG A 127 -4.33 -10.20 12.51
C ARG A 127 -5.31 -10.72 11.47
N SER A 128 -6.18 -9.86 10.94
CA SER A 128 -7.10 -10.20 9.86
C SER A 128 -6.52 -9.97 8.46
N HIS A 129 -5.27 -9.50 8.38
CA HIS A 129 -4.56 -9.31 7.11
C HIS A 129 -4.60 -10.59 6.27
N PRO A 130 -4.87 -10.49 4.94
CA PRO A 130 -4.98 -11.67 4.09
C PRO A 130 -3.64 -12.41 4.01
N THR A 131 -3.66 -13.60 3.41
CA THR A 131 -2.41 -14.33 3.08
C THR A 131 -1.61 -13.69 1.95
N ARG A 132 -2.00 -12.49 1.48
CA ARG A 132 -1.21 -11.69 0.54
C ARG A 132 -0.03 -11.02 1.27
N PRO A 133 1.02 -10.59 0.56
CA PRO A 133 2.11 -9.84 1.18
C PRO A 133 1.63 -8.51 1.75
N LEU A 134 2.10 -8.17 2.96
CA LEU A 134 1.95 -6.83 3.53
C LEU A 134 2.88 -5.87 2.77
N VAL A 135 2.36 -4.88 2.06
CA VAL A 135 3.18 -4.01 1.20
C VAL A 135 3.60 -2.74 1.93
N SER A 136 2.68 -2.12 2.65
CA SER A 136 2.92 -0.84 3.32
C SER A 136 2.00 -0.63 4.51
N LEU A 137 2.49 0.13 5.48
CA LEU A 137 1.74 0.61 6.63
C LEU A 137 1.95 2.13 6.75
N HIS A 138 0.89 2.86 7.02
CA HIS A 138 0.89 4.31 7.14
C HIS A 138 0.52 4.75 8.55
N HIS A 139 0.88 5.98 8.96
CA HIS A 139 0.44 6.58 10.23
C HIS A 139 0.71 5.71 11.49
N MET A 140 1.78 4.90 11.48
CA MET A 140 2.09 3.98 12.59
C MET A 140 2.35 4.68 13.94
N SER A 141 2.66 5.98 13.91
CA SER A 141 2.81 6.84 15.08
C SER A 141 1.50 7.29 15.71
N HIS A 142 0.37 7.16 15.02
CA HIS A 142 -0.95 7.62 15.47
C HIS A 142 -1.75 6.53 16.21
N ILE A 143 -1.29 5.29 16.19
CA ILE A 143 -1.95 4.14 16.82
C ILE A 143 -1.24 3.71 18.11
N ASP A 144 -1.90 2.87 18.90
CA ASP A 144 -1.26 2.21 20.03
C ASP A 144 -0.10 1.33 19.52
N PRO A 145 1.03 1.24 20.27
CA PRO A 145 2.13 0.37 19.90
C PRO A 145 1.68 -1.07 19.65
N LEU A 146 2.15 -1.67 18.55
CA LEU A 146 1.76 -3.03 18.14
C LEU A 146 2.05 -4.11 19.20
N PHE A 147 3.08 -3.86 20.01
CA PHE A 147 3.49 -4.74 21.10
C PHE A 147 3.23 -4.06 22.44
N PRO A 148 2.63 -4.76 23.41
CA PRO A 148 2.33 -4.19 24.72
C PRO A 148 3.60 -3.74 25.45
N ASN A 149 3.49 -2.70 26.28
CA ASN A 149 4.59 -2.15 27.08
C ASN A 149 5.82 -1.70 26.25
N SER A 150 5.60 -1.27 25.00
CA SER A 150 6.66 -0.77 24.13
C SER A 150 6.35 0.65 23.64
N THR A 151 7.38 1.40 23.25
CA THR A 151 7.18 2.64 22.49
C THR A 151 6.89 2.30 21.03
N THR A 152 6.23 3.19 20.28
CA THR A 152 5.98 3.01 18.85
C THR A 152 7.25 2.63 18.09
N PHE A 153 8.35 3.34 18.34
CA PHE A 153 9.63 3.05 17.68
C PHE A 153 10.14 1.65 17.97
N SER A 154 10.12 1.22 19.24
CA SER A 154 10.56 -0.13 19.63
C SER A 154 9.64 -1.20 19.04
N ALA A 155 8.34 -0.92 18.95
CA ALA A 155 7.37 -1.82 18.34
C ALA A 155 7.65 -2.01 16.84
N ILE A 156 7.93 -0.92 16.13
CA ILE A 156 8.29 -0.97 14.70
C ILE A 156 9.63 -1.71 14.52
N GLN A 157 10.64 -1.45 15.35
CA GLN A 157 11.90 -2.21 15.27
C GLN A 157 11.68 -3.72 15.46
N HIS A 158 10.82 -4.12 16.41
CA HIS A 158 10.48 -5.52 16.60
C HIS A 158 9.71 -6.10 15.41
N LEU A 159 8.77 -5.35 14.83
CA LEU A 159 8.10 -5.75 13.59
C LEU A 159 9.11 -6.01 12.47
N PHE A 160 10.11 -5.13 12.30
CA PHE A 160 11.13 -5.27 11.26
C PHE A 160 12.05 -6.46 11.47
N ALA A 161 12.31 -6.89 12.71
CA ALA A 161 13.01 -8.15 12.95
C ALA A 161 12.24 -9.36 12.37
N ALA A 162 10.90 -9.32 12.34
CA ALA A 162 10.09 -10.33 11.67
C ALA A 162 10.10 -10.17 10.14
N VAL A 163 10.09 -8.92 9.64
CA VAL A 163 10.23 -8.61 8.20
C VAL A 163 11.54 -9.17 7.64
N GLU A 164 12.65 -9.02 8.38
CA GLU A 164 13.97 -9.55 7.98
C GLU A 164 14.03 -11.07 7.93
N LEU A 165 13.23 -11.75 8.78
CA LEU A 165 13.19 -13.20 8.83
C LEU A 165 12.33 -13.80 7.70
N ASP A 166 11.14 -13.24 7.48
CA ASP A 166 10.19 -13.74 6.48
C ASP A 166 9.18 -12.66 6.07
N PRO A 167 9.54 -11.80 5.10
CA PRO A 167 8.72 -10.64 4.75
C PRO A 167 7.36 -11.05 4.17
N LEU A 168 7.26 -12.19 3.49
CA LEU A 168 6.01 -12.63 2.87
C LEU A 168 4.98 -13.15 3.90
N ARG A 169 5.39 -13.38 5.15
CA ARG A 169 4.57 -14.04 6.17
C ARG A 169 4.48 -13.29 7.50
N ILE A 170 4.76 -11.98 7.51
CA ILE A 170 4.82 -11.11 8.72
C ILE A 170 3.62 -11.30 9.66
N PHE A 171 2.38 -11.31 9.13
CA PHE A 171 1.16 -11.47 9.93
C PHE A 171 0.48 -12.83 9.76
N GLN A 172 1.18 -13.82 9.19
CA GLN A 172 0.59 -15.15 9.02
C GLN A 172 0.65 -15.94 10.32
N LEU A 173 -0.51 -16.46 10.74
CA LEU A 173 -0.58 -17.41 11.85
C LEU A 173 0.00 -18.75 11.40
N SER A 174 1.10 -19.16 12.03
CA SER A 174 1.63 -20.51 11.89
C SER A 174 1.00 -21.41 12.95
N VAL A 175 0.27 -22.42 12.52
CA VAL A 175 -0.37 -23.41 13.41
C VAL A 175 0.50 -24.65 13.45
N CYS A 176 1.11 -24.93 14.60
CA CYS A 176 1.96 -26.10 14.78
C CYS A 176 1.16 -27.25 15.39
N TYR A 177 1.42 -28.49 14.96
CA TYR A 177 0.78 -29.68 15.52
C TYR A 177 1.80 -30.58 16.20
N ASP A 178 1.65 -30.76 17.51
CA ASP A 178 2.34 -31.84 18.21
C ASP A 178 1.54 -33.14 18.02
N ARG A 179 2.03 -33.99 17.11
CA ARG A 179 1.41 -35.28 16.79
C ARG A 179 1.40 -36.26 17.97
N ARG A 180 2.34 -36.14 18.91
CA ARG A 180 2.45 -37.05 20.05
C ARG A 180 1.30 -36.85 21.02
N TYR A 181 0.85 -35.61 21.18
CA TYR A 181 -0.23 -35.25 22.09
C TYR A 181 -1.54 -34.90 21.37
N SER A 182 -1.54 -34.89 20.03
CA SER A 182 -2.66 -34.42 19.21
C SER A 182 -3.08 -32.99 19.58
N TRP A 183 -2.10 -32.13 19.83
CA TRP A 183 -2.30 -30.74 20.25
C TRP A 183 -1.93 -29.78 19.15
N THR A 184 -2.68 -28.68 19.10
CA THR A 184 -2.29 -27.48 18.36
C THR A 184 -1.48 -26.59 19.31
N MET A 185 -0.31 -26.14 18.86
CA MET A 185 0.58 -25.21 19.55
C MET A 185 0.66 -23.88 18.81
#